data_AF-A0A3N7JJY3-F1
#
_entry.id   AF-A0A3N7JJY3-F1
#
_cell.length_a   1.000
_cell.length_b   1.000
_cell.length_c   1.000
_cell.angle_alpha   90.00
_cell.angle_beta   90.00
_cell.angle_gamma   90.00
#
_symmetry.space_group_name_H-M   'P 1'
#
loop_
_entity.id
_entity.type
_entity.pdbx_description
1 polymer ?
#
loop_
_entity_poly.entity_id
_entity_poly.type
_entity_poly.pdbx_seq_one_letter_code
_entity_poly.pdbx_strand_id
1 'polypeptide(L)'
;MEKNQKVQKLPRFGYFLRMSEGYFCITNLPHMNNTLGKASLAWGAIHFYQDRPTPKRTIQRMVCYMTRFSFTVLLLLVTAGVRGQVVHDPVGKNIRIITADKQLAISIDYATGCQITALEINNENTLAPTGIFTAIQTTDAYLSSQEQPREIDVSSRSDRVILEGITLGAATESWQFDVKGDKIIWTISRTYAADLALEDMAMPAWHFADLTTWKGGILDNGGMVWCKYLASPHDTYGVHTGGVTFWNEEKQDGLHIAAYTDDGRFIAAKYSQNEQGAFTSTHLVTDTELGQRYHLSRFVHGKADVFAPFEVKRGRTQVTYELSRINYFEVYDRGTLPGIDQTAVRELLNTTGRYGVVDNRIVGANGWITNWKCLHEPFFAQIGLALNDKNYTHNLSATLDQERDLAMLADGRVLSRWHDVPGDEIPNTYNEETGYYEAMWGYTIDSQTGYVINASEQFQQTGDVDWLRSHKNSCERALDWLIRRDTNGNGIFEMVNNNIAEKKA
;
A
#
# COMPACT_ATOMS: atom_id res chain seq x y z
N MET A 1 -47.53 -47.93 -7.97
CA MET A 1 -47.37 -47.07 -6.78
C MET A 1 -46.87 -45.72 -7.25
N GLU A 2 -47.62 -44.66 -6.99
CA GLU A 2 -47.17 -43.29 -7.25
C GLU A 2 -46.23 -42.82 -6.13
N LYS A 3 -45.26 -41.96 -6.46
CA LYS A 3 -44.74 -40.95 -5.52
C LYS A 3 -44.50 -39.65 -6.26
N ASN A 4 -45.28 -38.63 -5.90
CA ASN A 4 -45.14 -37.27 -6.42
C ASN A 4 -43.79 -36.65 -6.03
N GLN A 5 -43.00 -36.19 -6.99
CA GLN A 5 -42.00 -35.14 -6.75
C GLN A 5 -42.67 -33.79 -6.94
N LYS A 6 -42.76 -32.98 -5.88
CA LYS A 6 -43.21 -31.59 -5.97
C LYS A 6 -42.08 -30.74 -6.55
N VAL A 7 -42.33 -30.10 -7.70
CA VAL A 7 -41.47 -29.03 -8.21
C VAL A 7 -41.62 -27.82 -7.29
N GLN A 8 -40.58 -27.50 -6.52
CA GLN A 8 -40.56 -26.32 -5.66
C GLN A 8 -39.90 -25.15 -6.41
N LYS A 9 -40.69 -24.12 -6.74
CA LYS A 9 -40.17 -22.89 -7.36
C LYS A 9 -39.35 -22.10 -6.35
N LEU A 10 -38.05 -21.95 -6.59
CA LEU A 10 -37.22 -20.98 -5.88
C LEU A 10 -37.45 -19.56 -6.43
N PRO A 11 -37.45 -18.52 -5.59
CA PRO A 11 -37.41 -17.12 -6.04
C PRO A 11 -36.04 -16.74 -6.62
N ARG A 12 -35.95 -15.55 -7.20
CA ARG A 12 -34.83 -15.11 -8.06
C ARG A 12 -33.58 -14.65 -7.29
N PHE A 13 -32.43 -14.85 -7.94
CA PHE A 13 -31.14 -14.17 -7.82
C PHE A 13 -30.88 -13.29 -6.57
N GLY A 14 -29.90 -13.75 -5.78
CA GLY A 14 -28.95 -12.91 -5.05
C GLY A 14 -27.55 -13.52 -5.23
N TYR A 15 -26.50 -12.68 -5.31
CA TYR A 15 -25.12 -13.17 -5.36
C TYR A 15 -24.69 -13.64 -3.96
N PHE A 16 -24.14 -14.85 -3.86
CA PHE A 16 -23.62 -15.40 -2.61
C PHE A 16 -22.10 -15.55 -2.68
N LEU A 17 -21.39 -14.69 -1.96
CA LEU A 17 -19.99 -14.93 -1.57
C LEU A 17 -19.98 -15.97 -0.45
N ARG A 18 -19.37 -17.13 -0.70
CA ARG A 18 -19.26 -18.22 0.28
C ARG A 18 -18.06 -17.98 1.19
N MET A 19 -18.23 -17.12 2.19
CA MET A 19 -17.31 -17.09 3.34
C MET A 19 -17.62 -18.27 4.29
N SER A 20 -16.60 -18.77 4.99
CA SER A 20 -16.71 -20.02 5.76
C SER A 20 -17.53 -19.88 7.05
N GLU A 21 -17.61 -18.68 7.63
CA GLU A 21 -18.35 -18.41 8.86
C GLU A 21 -19.16 -17.11 8.75
N GLY A 22 -20.46 -17.19 9.05
CA GLY A 22 -21.37 -16.03 9.15
C GLY A 22 -22.08 -15.63 7.84
N TYR A 23 -23.39 -15.38 7.94
CA TYR A 23 -24.18 -14.71 6.90
C TYR A 23 -24.52 -13.29 7.38
N PHE A 24 -24.16 -12.27 6.59
CA PHE A 24 -24.76 -10.94 6.68
C PHE A 24 -25.69 -10.72 5.48
N CYS A 25 -26.87 -10.18 5.73
CA CYS A 25 -27.85 -9.86 4.70
C CYS A 25 -28.45 -8.48 5.02
N ILE A 26 -28.24 -7.50 4.14
CA ILE A 26 -28.85 -6.17 4.26
C ILE A 26 -30.15 -6.19 3.44
N THR A 27 -31.27 -6.36 4.13
CA THR A 27 -32.61 -6.22 3.53
C THR A 27 -33.11 -4.79 3.70
N ASN A 28 -33.68 -4.22 2.63
CA ASN A 28 -34.27 -2.88 2.67
C ASN A 28 -35.36 -2.75 3.75
N LEU A 29 -35.28 -1.68 4.55
CA LEU A 29 -36.40 -1.24 5.38
C LEU A 29 -37.43 -0.47 4.53
N PRO A 30 -38.74 -0.63 4.79
CA PRO A 30 -39.79 -0.02 3.97
C PRO A 30 -40.08 1.45 4.33
N HIS A 31 -40.70 2.17 3.39
CA HIS A 31 -41.24 3.51 3.62
C HIS A 31 -42.19 3.57 4.84
N MET A 32 -42.10 4.67 5.60
CA MET A 32 -43.25 5.23 6.33
C MET A 32 -43.47 6.67 5.89
N ASN A 33 -44.74 7.06 5.74
CA ASN A 33 -45.15 8.40 5.34
C ASN A 33 -45.75 9.16 6.54
N ASN A 34 -45.36 10.43 6.65
CA ASN A 34 -45.99 11.55 7.37
C ASN A 34 -47.21 11.31 8.30
N THR A 35 -47.09 11.78 9.54
CA THR A 35 -48.19 12.45 10.26
C THR A 35 -47.68 13.73 10.95
N LEU A 36 -48.53 14.76 11.02
CA LEU A 36 -48.13 16.10 11.50
C LEU A 36 -48.12 16.21 13.04
N GLY A 37 -47.13 16.93 13.57
CA GLY A 37 -47.13 17.49 14.93
C GLY A 37 -46.59 18.92 14.92
N LYS A 38 -47.36 19.90 15.40
CA LYS A 38 -46.97 21.32 15.41
C LYS A 38 -46.19 21.68 16.68
N ALA A 39 -45.08 22.38 16.52
CA ALA A 39 -44.46 23.22 17.55
C ALA A 39 -43.84 24.48 16.89
N SER A 40 -43.66 25.56 17.65
CA SER A 40 -43.46 26.91 17.11
C SER A 40 -42.03 27.45 17.15
N LEU A 41 -41.69 28.23 16.12
CA LEU A 41 -40.85 29.43 16.12
C LEU A 41 -40.17 29.84 17.45
N ALA A 42 -38.84 29.93 17.41
CA ALA A 42 -38.09 30.99 18.08
C ALA A 42 -36.85 31.35 17.25
N TRP A 43 -36.74 32.61 16.81
CA TRP A 43 -35.48 33.15 16.27
C TRP A 43 -34.60 33.62 17.44
N GLY A 44 -33.34 33.19 17.48
CA GLY A 44 -32.31 33.69 18.40
C GLY A 44 -31.21 34.39 17.63
N ALA A 45 -30.92 35.65 17.95
CA ALA A 45 -30.02 36.48 17.15
C ALA A 45 -28.52 36.25 17.45
N ILE A 46 -27.69 36.46 16.44
CA ILE A 46 -26.23 36.46 16.55
C ILE A 46 -25.77 37.77 17.20
N HIS A 47 -25.00 37.68 18.29
CA HIS A 47 -24.15 38.77 18.75
C HIS A 47 -22.73 38.27 19.01
N PHE A 48 -21.80 38.71 18.16
CA PHE A 48 -20.39 38.74 18.51
C PHE A 48 -20.13 39.92 19.46
N TYR A 49 -19.33 39.69 20.50
CA TYR A 49 -18.61 40.76 21.18
C TYR A 49 -17.11 40.43 21.15
N GLN A 50 -16.33 41.34 20.59
CA GLN A 50 -14.88 41.36 20.75
C GLN A 50 -14.55 42.15 22.01
N ASP A 51 -13.50 41.76 22.73
CA ASP A 51 -12.81 42.70 23.60
C ASP A 51 -11.31 42.42 23.68
N ARG A 52 -10.50 43.47 23.84
CA ARG A 52 -9.04 43.39 23.97
C ARG A 52 -8.52 44.36 25.05
N PRO A 53 -7.38 44.06 25.69
CA PRO A 53 -7.08 44.58 27.03
C PRO A 53 -6.39 45.95 27.05
N THR A 54 -6.52 46.68 28.17
CA THR A 54 -5.68 47.84 28.53
C THR A 54 -5.29 47.86 30.04
N PRO A 55 -4.21 48.58 30.46
CA PRO A 55 -3.44 48.23 31.67
C PRO A 55 -3.15 49.40 32.66
N LYS A 56 -2.21 49.18 33.62
CA LYS A 56 -1.64 50.09 34.69
C LYS A 56 -2.33 49.91 36.07
N ARG A 57 -1.77 50.17 37.28
CA ARG A 57 -0.54 50.82 37.83
C ARG A 57 -0.36 50.32 39.31
N THR A 58 0.73 50.43 40.11
CA THR A 58 2.21 50.55 39.97
C THR A 58 2.91 50.68 41.37
N ILE A 59 3.94 49.86 41.67
CA ILE A 59 5.06 50.03 42.67
C ILE A 59 4.75 50.20 44.19
N GLN A 60 5.43 49.39 45.05
CA GLN A 60 6.29 49.88 46.16
C GLN A 60 7.12 48.78 46.90
N ARG A 61 8.36 49.16 47.32
CA ARG A 61 9.24 48.60 48.40
C ARG A 61 9.56 47.08 48.35
N MET A 62 10.78 46.55 48.13
CA MET A 62 12.20 46.93 48.40
C MET A 62 12.75 46.45 49.77
N VAL A 63 13.84 45.67 49.70
CA VAL A 63 14.75 45.13 50.75
C VAL A 63 14.17 44.14 51.80
N CYS A 64 14.55 42.87 51.65
CA CYS A 64 15.16 42.10 52.75
C CYS A 64 16.25 41.17 52.18
N TYR A 65 17.22 40.74 52.98
CA TYR A 65 18.49 40.15 52.53
C TYR A 65 18.59 38.62 52.77
N MET A 66 19.55 37.99 52.07
CA MET A 66 20.14 36.66 52.32
C MET A 66 19.38 35.37 51.95
N THR A 67 20.19 34.35 51.63
CA THR A 67 19.88 32.91 51.58
C THR A 67 18.74 32.43 50.67
N ARG A 68 18.97 32.48 49.35
CA ARG A 68 18.54 31.43 48.38
C ARG A 68 19.34 31.48 47.06
N PHE A 69 20.67 31.45 47.17
CA PHE A 69 21.54 31.09 46.04
C PHE A 69 21.65 29.55 45.94
N SER A 70 22.07 29.04 44.78
CA SER A 70 22.28 27.61 44.49
C SER A 70 21.02 26.73 44.45
N PHE A 71 20.11 26.97 43.49
CA PHE A 71 19.25 25.90 42.94
C PHE A 71 18.87 26.12 41.45
N THR A 72 19.83 26.57 40.63
CA THR A 72 19.57 26.93 39.21
C THR A 72 20.74 26.58 38.27
N VAL A 73 21.68 25.73 38.71
CA VAL A 73 22.88 25.34 37.92
C VAL A 73 23.06 23.82 37.84
N LEU A 74 22.21 23.03 38.53
CA LEU A 74 22.27 21.55 38.53
C LEU A 74 21.01 20.89 37.95
N LEU A 75 20.46 21.47 36.88
CA LEU A 75 19.68 20.71 35.89
C LEU A 75 20.31 20.75 34.48
N LEU A 76 21.62 21.00 34.41
CA LEU A 76 22.48 20.41 33.38
C LEU A 76 22.71 18.92 33.71
N LEU A 77 21.62 18.19 33.95
CA LEU A 77 21.63 16.74 33.79
C LEU A 77 21.83 16.49 32.31
N VAL A 78 22.98 15.90 31.98
CA VAL A 78 23.40 15.66 30.61
C VAL A 78 22.42 14.70 29.95
N THR A 79 21.46 15.26 29.21
CA THR A 79 20.80 14.58 28.11
C THR A 79 21.78 14.42 26.96
N ALA A 80 22.84 13.66 27.22
CA ALA A 80 23.33 12.70 26.24
C ALA A 80 22.16 11.76 25.98
N GLY A 81 21.22 12.19 25.13
CA GLY A 81 20.13 11.36 24.67
C GLY A 81 20.74 10.06 24.18
N VAL A 82 20.21 8.94 24.66
CA VAL A 82 20.74 7.61 24.38
C VAL A 82 20.83 7.48 22.86
N ARG A 83 22.04 7.57 22.31
CA ARG A 83 22.22 7.46 20.87
C ARG A 83 22.04 6.01 20.51
N GLY A 84 21.37 5.77 19.39
CA GLY A 84 21.46 4.48 18.74
C GLY A 84 22.94 4.14 18.49
N GLN A 85 23.28 2.86 18.63
CA GLN A 85 24.64 2.39 18.79
C GLN A 85 24.96 1.33 17.72
N VAL A 86 26.06 1.53 17.02
CA VAL A 86 26.77 0.49 16.29
C VAL A 86 27.78 -0.18 17.24
N VAL A 87 27.68 -1.49 17.38
CA VAL A 87 28.65 -2.36 18.06
C VAL A 87 29.26 -3.27 17.00
N HIS A 88 30.58 -3.19 16.82
CA HIS A 88 31.31 -3.95 15.81
C HIS A 88 32.29 -4.89 16.52
N ASP A 89 32.15 -6.19 16.29
CA ASP A 89 33.12 -7.22 16.66
C ASP A 89 33.90 -7.65 15.40
N PRO A 90 35.12 -7.12 15.18
CA PRO A 90 35.94 -7.49 14.03
C PRO A 90 36.58 -8.88 14.16
N VAL A 91 36.50 -9.54 15.31
CA VAL A 91 37.05 -10.89 15.54
C VAL A 91 35.98 -11.94 15.25
N GLY A 92 34.75 -11.73 15.75
CA GLY A 92 33.57 -12.52 15.40
C GLY A 92 32.98 -12.22 14.02
N LYS A 93 33.51 -11.20 13.30
CA LYS A 93 32.97 -10.67 12.04
C LYS A 93 31.46 -10.38 12.09
N ASN A 94 31.06 -9.69 13.14
CA ASN A 94 29.67 -9.36 13.40
C ASN A 94 29.48 -7.86 13.72
N ILE A 95 28.38 -7.27 13.29
CA ILE A 95 27.98 -5.89 13.62
C ILE A 95 26.55 -5.89 14.12
N ARG A 96 26.30 -5.34 15.32
CA ARG A 96 24.96 -5.09 15.84
C ARG A 96 24.67 -3.60 15.83
N ILE A 97 23.50 -3.22 15.33
CA ILE A 97 23.03 -1.84 15.23
C ILE A 97 21.71 -1.73 16.00
N ILE A 98 21.63 -0.82 16.96
CA ILE A 98 20.47 -0.67 17.86
C ILE A 98 20.00 0.79 17.84
N THR A 99 18.68 1.04 17.79
CA THR A 99 18.10 2.39 17.88
C THR A 99 18.19 3.01 19.28
N ALA A 100 17.95 4.31 19.37
CA ALA A 100 18.02 5.11 20.61
C ALA A 100 17.07 4.61 21.72
N ASP A 101 15.86 4.23 21.33
CA ASP A 101 14.80 3.68 22.19
C ASP A 101 14.95 2.17 22.46
N LYS A 102 15.81 1.50 21.67
CA LYS A 102 16.05 0.05 21.67
C LYS A 102 14.83 -0.80 21.26
N GLN A 103 13.87 -0.22 20.54
CA GLN A 103 12.72 -0.97 20.01
C GLN A 103 12.99 -1.59 18.63
N LEU A 104 14.04 -1.16 17.93
CA LEU A 104 14.53 -1.73 16.68
C LEU A 104 16.03 -2.03 16.77
N ALA A 105 16.43 -3.23 16.35
CA ALA A 105 17.84 -3.57 16.15
C ALA A 105 18.03 -4.47 14.92
N ILE A 106 19.23 -4.45 14.34
CA ILE A 106 19.69 -5.44 13.36
C ILE A 106 21.05 -6.02 13.76
N SER A 107 21.29 -7.27 13.39
CA SER A 107 22.60 -7.92 13.50
C SER A 107 23.05 -8.40 12.13
N ILE A 108 24.29 -8.07 11.75
CA ILE A 108 24.89 -8.33 10.44
C ILE A 108 26.06 -9.28 10.65
N ASP A 109 26.05 -10.40 9.94
CA ASP A 109 27.21 -11.29 9.80
C ASP A 109 27.95 -10.97 8.51
N TYR A 110 29.28 -10.94 8.57
CA TYR A 110 30.14 -10.81 7.39
C TYR A 110 31.31 -11.83 7.40
N ALA A 111 31.09 -13.01 8.01
CA ALA A 111 32.11 -14.05 8.14
C ALA A 111 32.40 -14.77 6.82
N THR A 112 31.35 -15.15 6.09
CA THR A 112 31.41 -15.84 4.77
C THR A 112 30.98 -14.94 3.60
N GLY A 113 30.41 -13.77 3.90
CA GLY A 113 29.80 -12.87 2.92
C GLY A 113 29.31 -11.60 3.61
N CYS A 114 28.04 -11.25 3.41
CA CYS A 114 27.36 -10.14 4.05
C CYS A 114 25.85 -10.43 4.10
N GLN A 115 25.30 -10.66 5.30
CA GLN A 115 23.89 -10.97 5.54
C GLN A 115 23.42 -10.31 6.84
N ILE A 116 22.22 -9.74 6.85
CA ILE A 116 21.56 -9.37 8.11
C ILE A 116 20.90 -10.64 8.68
N THR A 117 21.40 -11.14 9.80
CA THR A 117 21.00 -12.41 10.43
C THR A 117 19.90 -12.25 11.48
N ALA A 118 19.71 -11.05 12.01
CA ALA A 118 18.56 -10.71 12.85
C ALA A 118 18.03 -9.30 12.56
N LEU A 119 16.70 -9.16 12.62
CA LEU A 119 15.95 -7.91 12.64
C LEU A 119 14.97 -7.99 13.81
N GLU A 120 15.30 -7.30 14.88
CA GLU A 120 14.60 -7.39 16.16
C GLU A 120 13.66 -6.22 16.36
N ILE A 121 12.42 -6.55 16.69
CA ILE A 121 11.39 -5.62 17.13
C ILE A 121 11.11 -5.92 18.60
N ASN A 122 11.26 -4.93 19.48
CA ASN A 122 11.18 -5.10 20.94
C ASN A 122 12.06 -6.23 21.51
N ASN A 123 13.22 -6.50 20.89
CA ASN A 123 14.16 -7.61 21.18
C ASN A 123 13.70 -9.01 20.72
N GLU A 124 12.61 -9.13 19.95
CA GLU A 124 12.21 -10.38 19.29
C GLU A 124 12.63 -10.36 17.81
N ASN A 125 13.43 -11.33 17.39
CA ASN A 125 13.86 -11.45 15.98
C ASN A 125 12.70 -11.88 15.08
N THR A 126 12.52 -11.16 13.97
CA THR A 126 11.46 -11.40 12.97
C THR A 126 11.96 -12.20 11.75
N LEU A 127 13.26 -12.47 11.62
CA LEU A 127 13.83 -13.12 10.43
C LEU A 127 13.89 -14.64 10.51
N ALA A 128 13.73 -15.27 9.34
CA ALA A 128 14.16 -16.65 9.10
C ALA A 128 15.70 -16.76 9.13
N PRO A 129 16.28 -17.97 9.27
CA PRO A 129 17.74 -18.15 9.24
C PRO A 129 18.45 -17.67 7.97
N THR A 130 17.71 -17.53 6.85
CA THR A 130 18.21 -16.96 5.59
C THR A 130 18.27 -15.42 5.58
N GLY A 131 17.68 -14.75 6.58
CA GLY A 131 17.93 -13.35 6.91
C GLY A 131 17.52 -12.33 5.84
N ILE A 132 18.31 -11.26 5.72
CA ILE A 132 18.19 -10.25 4.66
C ILE A 132 19.51 -10.18 3.89
N PHE A 133 19.44 -10.24 2.56
CA PHE A 133 20.60 -10.24 1.66
C PHE A 133 20.28 -9.55 0.33
N THR A 134 21.31 -9.30 -0.49
CA THR A 134 21.15 -8.83 -1.87
C THR A 134 21.53 -9.92 -2.86
N ALA A 135 20.96 -9.90 -4.06
CA ALA A 135 21.21 -10.90 -5.09
C ALA A 135 20.98 -10.37 -6.51
N ILE A 136 21.51 -11.12 -7.47
CA ILE A 136 21.24 -10.99 -8.90
C ILE A 136 21.01 -12.40 -9.46
N GLN A 137 19.98 -12.57 -10.29
CA GLN A 137 19.76 -13.76 -11.08
C GLN A 137 19.86 -13.44 -12.57
N THR A 138 20.67 -14.22 -13.29
CA THR A 138 20.72 -14.30 -14.75
C THR A 138 20.22 -15.67 -15.20
N THR A 139 20.08 -15.88 -16.51
CA THR A 139 19.70 -17.18 -17.08
C THR A 139 20.69 -18.31 -16.72
N ASP A 140 21.97 -17.98 -16.51
CA ASP A 140 23.04 -18.96 -16.24
C ASP A 140 23.45 -19.06 -14.76
N ALA A 141 23.17 -18.05 -13.93
CA ALA A 141 23.69 -17.98 -12.55
C ALA A 141 22.81 -17.18 -11.59
N TYR A 142 22.73 -17.66 -10.34
CA TYR A 142 22.23 -16.92 -9.18
C TYR A 142 23.42 -16.58 -8.27
N LEU A 143 23.53 -15.32 -7.85
CA LEU A 143 24.61 -14.83 -7.00
C LEU A 143 24.02 -13.96 -5.88
N SER A 144 24.41 -14.20 -4.62
CA SER A 144 23.93 -13.42 -3.46
C SER A 144 25.08 -12.89 -2.60
N SER A 145 24.77 -11.94 -1.72
CA SER A 145 25.75 -11.36 -0.78
C SER A 145 26.16 -12.33 0.33
N GLN A 146 25.41 -13.42 0.56
CA GLN A 146 25.61 -14.33 1.70
C GLN A 146 26.90 -15.15 1.61
N GLU A 147 27.36 -15.45 0.40
CA GLU A 147 28.62 -16.12 0.09
C GLU A 147 29.46 -15.19 -0.78
N GLN A 148 30.72 -14.94 -0.39
CA GLN A 148 31.60 -14.03 -1.11
C GLN A 148 33.00 -14.61 -1.35
N PRO A 149 33.59 -14.41 -2.54
CA PRO A 149 34.92 -14.91 -2.88
C PRO A 149 36.07 -14.06 -2.30
N ARG A 150 35.74 -13.03 -1.51
CA ARG A 150 36.66 -12.05 -0.91
C ARG A 150 36.15 -11.66 0.47
N GLU A 151 37.05 -11.18 1.32
CA GLU A 151 36.66 -10.57 2.58
C GLU A 151 35.97 -9.21 2.34
N ILE A 152 35.03 -8.87 3.21
CA ILE A 152 34.30 -7.60 3.19
C ILE A 152 35.09 -6.56 3.99
N ASP A 153 35.36 -5.41 3.37
CA ASP A 153 36.03 -4.28 4.00
C ASP A 153 35.02 -3.51 4.87
N VAL A 154 35.22 -3.48 6.19
CA VAL A 154 34.31 -2.85 7.15
C VAL A 154 34.92 -1.61 7.79
N SER A 155 34.23 -0.47 7.69
CA SER A 155 34.58 0.76 8.42
C SER A 155 33.44 1.21 9.33
N SER A 156 33.72 1.37 10.63
CA SER A 156 32.71 1.59 11.66
C SER A 156 32.99 2.83 12.52
N ARG A 157 31.92 3.52 12.92
CA ARG A 157 31.85 4.59 13.93
C ARG A 157 30.74 4.26 14.93
N SER A 158 30.53 5.12 15.94
CA SER A 158 29.48 4.93 16.96
C SER A 158 28.05 4.84 16.42
N ASP A 159 27.81 5.52 15.29
CA ASP A 159 26.50 5.87 14.72
C ASP A 159 26.40 5.52 13.23
N ARG A 160 27.46 4.96 12.63
CA ARG A 160 27.52 4.57 11.22
C ARG A 160 28.43 3.37 10.99
N VAL A 161 28.08 2.49 10.07
CA VAL A 161 28.99 1.48 9.50
C VAL A 161 28.87 1.44 7.98
N ILE A 162 29.96 1.11 7.30
CA ILE A 162 30.01 0.85 5.86
C ILE A 162 30.68 -0.50 5.66
N LEU A 163 30.09 -1.35 4.84
CA LEU A 163 30.61 -2.62 4.36
C LEU A 163 30.82 -2.50 2.84
N GLU A 164 32.05 -2.71 2.38
CA GLU A 164 32.45 -2.56 0.98
C GLU A 164 33.07 -3.87 0.45
N GLY A 165 33.11 -4.03 -0.87
CA GLY A 165 33.69 -5.22 -1.52
C GLY A 165 32.70 -6.37 -1.75
N ILE A 166 31.40 -6.17 -1.53
CA ILE A 166 30.36 -7.14 -1.91
C ILE A 166 30.36 -7.25 -3.45
N THR A 167 30.30 -8.49 -3.95
CA THR A 167 30.36 -8.82 -5.38
C THR A 167 29.21 -9.73 -5.79
N LEU A 168 28.52 -9.34 -6.85
CA LEU A 168 27.43 -10.07 -7.49
C LEU A 168 27.79 -10.25 -8.97
N GLY A 169 28.89 -10.97 -9.22
CA GLY A 169 29.44 -11.21 -10.56
C GLY A 169 30.00 -9.95 -11.21
N ALA A 170 29.30 -9.42 -12.21
CA ALA A 170 29.67 -8.19 -12.91
C ALA A 170 29.17 -6.90 -12.21
N ALA A 171 28.53 -7.02 -11.05
CA ALA A 171 28.18 -5.92 -10.17
C ALA A 171 29.00 -5.92 -8.87
N THR A 172 29.38 -4.74 -8.40
CA THR A 172 29.98 -4.51 -7.07
C THR A 172 29.05 -3.67 -6.21
N GLU A 173 29.02 -3.92 -4.91
CA GLU A 173 28.06 -3.31 -4.00
C GLU A 173 28.71 -2.89 -2.67
N SER A 174 28.15 -1.84 -2.06
CA SER A 174 28.44 -1.45 -0.68
C SER A 174 27.15 -1.18 0.10
N TRP A 175 27.14 -1.57 1.38
CA TRP A 175 26.06 -1.30 2.33
C TRP A 175 26.53 -0.26 3.34
N GLN A 176 25.80 0.82 3.49
CA GLN A 176 26.02 1.83 4.53
C GLN A 176 24.81 1.88 5.45
N PHE A 177 25.04 1.85 6.76
CA PHE A 177 24.02 2.04 7.77
C PHE A 177 24.34 3.28 8.60
N ASP A 178 23.39 4.20 8.76
CA ASP A 178 23.46 5.36 9.67
C ASP A 178 22.31 5.28 10.69
N VAL A 179 22.59 5.48 11.97
CA VAL A 179 21.56 5.43 13.04
C VAL A 179 21.09 6.84 13.39
N LYS A 180 19.79 7.10 13.24
CA LYS A 180 19.17 8.41 13.43
C LYS A 180 18.02 8.31 14.41
N GLY A 181 18.34 8.36 15.71
CA GLY A 181 17.34 8.27 16.78
C GLY A 181 16.70 6.88 16.85
N ASP A 182 15.39 6.85 16.68
CA ASP A 182 14.50 5.68 16.56
C ASP A 182 14.61 4.93 15.22
N LYS A 183 15.48 5.41 14.30
CA LYS A 183 15.56 4.89 12.93
C LYS A 183 16.95 4.35 12.55
N ILE A 184 16.96 3.35 11.67
CA ILE A 184 18.15 2.85 10.98
C ILE A 184 17.99 3.18 9.49
N ILE A 185 18.93 3.94 8.94
CA ILE A 185 18.96 4.29 7.52
C ILE A 185 19.95 3.36 6.82
N TRP A 186 19.50 2.53 5.91
CA TRP A 186 20.34 1.59 5.14
C TRP A 186 20.40 1.99 3.67
N THR A 187 21.56 2.45 3.23
CA THR A 187 21.86 2.72 1.83
C THR A 187 22.55 1.52 1.19
N ILE A 188 22.01 1.00 0.10
CA ILE A 188 22.66 0.04 -0.78
C ILE A 188 23.11 0.79 -2.05
N SER A 189 24.41 0.72 -2.36
CA SER A 189 24.97 1.28 -3.60
C SER A 189 25.55 0.17 -4.45
N ARG A 190 24.93 -0.10 -5.61
CA ARG A 190 25.38 -1.12 -6.57
C ARG A 190 25.93 -0.45 -7.83
N THR A 191 27.05 -0.97 -8.34
CA THR A 191 27.69 -0.50 -9.57
C THR A 191 27.82 -1.65 -10.56
N TYR A 192 27.21 -1.50 -11.74
CA TYR A 192 27.27 -2.46 -12.84
C TYR A 192 28.41 -2.11 -13.79
N ALA A 193 29.34 -3.05 -14.01
CA ALA A 193 30.51 -2.83 -14.87
C ALA A 193 30.16 -2.70 -16.37
N ALA A 194 29.05 -3.33 -16.78
CA ALA A 194 28.46 -3.33 -18.11
C ALA A 194 26.92 -3.39 -17.99
N ASP A 195 26.21 -3.24 -19.10
CA ASP A 195 24.78 -3.58 -19.17
C ASP A 195 24.60 -5.09 -18.94
N LEU A 196 23.55 -5.50 -18.23
CA LEU A 196 23.23 -6.90 -17.96
C LEU A 196 21.74 -7.18 -18.18
N ALA A 197 21.41 -8.32 -18.77
CA ALA A 197 20.06 -8.88 -18.76
C ALA A 197 19.88 -9.79 -17.53
N LEU A 198 18.83 -9.54 -16.74
CA LEU A 198 18.53 -10.23 -15.49
C LEU A 198 17.17 -10.94 -15.58
N GLU A 199 17.08 -12.12 -14.96
CA GLU A 199 15.82 -12.82 -14.72
C GLU A 199 15.09 -12.26 -13.50
N ASP A 200 15.85 -11.90 -12.46
CA ASP A 200 15.35 -11.42 -11.17
C ASP A 200 16.47 -10.66 -10.42
N MET A 201 16.12 -9.89 -9.39
CA MET A 201 17.11 -9.36 -8.44
C MET A 201 16.56 -9.25 -7.01
N ALA A 202 17.48 -9.06 -6.07
CA ALA A 202 17.18 -8.63 -4.73
C ALA A 202 18.09 -7.44 -4.35
N MET A 203 17.49 -6.32 -3.96
CA MET A 203 18.19 -5.12 -3.50
C MET A 203 17.46 -4.43 -2.33
N PRO A 204 17.04 -5.14 -1.25
CA PRO A 204 17.38 -6.52 -0.88
C PRO A 204 16.20 -7.50 -0.98
N ALA A 205 16.40 -8.73 -0.52
CA ALA A 205 15.35 -9.68 -0.15
C ALA A 205 15.32 -9.81 1.37
N TRP A 206 14.14 -9.65 1.96
CA TRP A 206 13.84 -9.79 3.39
C TRP A 206 13.13 -11.13 3.61
N HIS A 207 13.73 -12.07 4.33
CA HIS A 207 13.07 -13.33 4.71
C HIS A 207 12.65 -13.28 6.18
N PHE A 208 11.38 -13.00 6.42
CA PHE A 208 10.73 -13.10 7.73
C PHE A 208 10.44 -14.56 8.08
N ALA A 209 10.38 -14.90 9.37
CA ALA A 209 10.35 -16.28 9.85
C ALA A 209 9.23 -17.12 9.20
N ASP A 210 8.02 -16.56 9.08
CA ASP A 210 6.86 -17.17 8.42
C ASP A 210 5.75 -16.12 8.13
N LEU A 211 4.63 -16.57 7.57
CA LEU A 211 3.42 -15.78 7.30
C LEU A 211 2.61 -15.38 8.56
N THR A 212 3.02 -15.80 9.76
CA THR A 212 2.41 -15.40 11.05
C THR A 212 3.18 -14.26 11.73
N THR A 213 4.44 -14.08 11.35
CA THR A 213 5.30 -12.98 11.81
C THR A 213 4.61 -11.62 11.63
N TRP A 214 4.01 -11.42 10.44
CA TRP A 214 3.20 -10.25 10.09
C TRP A 214 1.86 -10.70 9.50
N LYS A 215 0.76 -10.05 9.87
CA LYS A 215 -0.56 -10.29 9.25
C LYS A 215 -0.60 -9.80 7.80
N GLY A 216 0.13 -8.73 7.52
CA GLY A 216 0.22 -8.11 6.21
C GLY A 216 1.18 -6.92 6.23
N GLY A 217 1.26 -6.23 5.10
CA GLY A 217 1.97 -4.98 4.94
C GLY A 217 1.11 -3.96 4.20
N ILE A 218 0.94 -2.77 4.77
CA ILE A 218 0.28 -1.64 4.10
C ILE A 218 1.30 -0.97 3.19
N LEU A 219 0.95 -0.78 1.91
CA LEU A 219 1.87 -0.37 0.85
C LEU A 219 1.83 1.15 0.63
N ASP A 220 2.92 1.72 0.13
CA ASP A 220 3.03 3.16 -0.16
C ASP A 220 2.21 3.64 -1.39
N ASN A 221 1.38 2.77 -1.96
CA ASN A 221 0.31 3.11 -2.91
C ASN A 221 -1.11 2.99 -2.31
N GLY A 222 -1.20 2.90 -0.97
CA GLY A 222 -2.44 2.74 -0.23
C GLY A 222 -3.02 1.33 -0.21
N GLY A 223 -2.47 0.40 -0.99
CA GLY A 223 -2.86 -1.01 -0.99
C GLY A 223 -2.32 -1.80 0.18
N MET A 224 -2.41 -3.13 0.06
CA MET A 224 -1.80 -4.04 1.03
C MET A 224 -1.32 -5.34 0.39
N VAL A 225 -0.32 -5.97 0.99
CA VAL A 225 -0.15 -7.44 0.96
C VAL A 225 -0.80 -8.04 2.21
N TRP A 226 -1.57 -9.12 2.06
CA TRP A 226 -2.22 -9.86 3.16
C TRP A 226 -1.64 -11.27 3.18
N CYS A 227 -0.89 -11.62 4.22
CA CYS A 227 -0.11 -12.87 4.26
C CYS A 227 -0.97 -14.13 4.11
N LYS A 228 -2.24 -14.11 4.55
CA LYS A 228 -3.19 -15.22 4.39
C LYS A 228 -3.46 -15.64 2.93
N TYR A 229 -3.18 -14.77 1.95
CA TYR A 229 -3.42 -15.02 0.53
C TYR A 229 -2.16 -15.52 -0.21
N LEU A 230 -0.99 -15.49 0.44
CA LEU A 230 0.24 -16.14 -0.03
C LEU A 230 0.24 -17.59 0.48
N ALA A 231 -0.83 -18.34 0.18
CA ALA A 231 -1.24 -19.53 0.93
C ALA A 231 -0.42 -20.80 0.61
N SER A 232 0.31 -20.79 -0.51
CA SER A 232 1.25 -21.84 -0.92
C SER A 232 2.64 -21.27 -1.20
N PRO A 233 3.71 -22.08 -1.12
CA PRO A 233 5.01 -21.70 -1.65
C PRO A 233 4.91 -21.15 -3.08
N HIS A 234 5.58 -20.04 -3.30
CA HIS A 234 5.63 -19.31 -4.56
C HIS A 234 4.30 -18.69 -5.04
N ASP A 235 3.23 -18.67 -4.25
CA ASP A 235 2.18 -17.65 -4.43
C ASP A 235 2.84 -16.26 -4.30
N THR A 236 2.82 -15.44 -5.35
CA THR A 236 3.63 -14.22 -5.43
C THR A 236 2.83 -13.02 -5.91
N TYR A 237 2.88 -11.93 -5.15
CA TYR A 237 2.26 -10.63 -5.46
C TYR A 237 3.33 -9.57 -5.73
N GLY A 238 3.34 -8.97 -6.92
CA GLY A 238 4.25 -7.90 -7.33
C GLY A 238 3.54 -6.55 -7.48
N VAL A 239 4.20 -5.47 -7.04
CA VAL A 239 3.69 -4.08 -7.07
C VAL A 239 4.81 -3.08 -7.41
N HIS A 240 4.43 -1.94 -7.99
CA HIS A 240 5.37 -0.87 -8.39
C HIS A 240 5.65 0.15 -7.27
N THR A 241 5.79 -0.32 -6.03
CA THR A 241 6.16 0.52 -4.89
C THR A 241 7.11 -0.22 -3.95
N GLY A 242 8.04 0.52 -3.33
CA GLY A 242 9.00 -0.04 -2.38
C GLY A 242 8.62 0.15 -0.91
N GLY A 243 7.76 1.11 -0.58
CA GLY A 243 7.42 1.41 0.80
C GLY A 243 6.37 0.45 1.36
N VAL A 244 6.61 -0.07 2.57
CA VAL A 244 5.71 -1.01 3.24
C VAL A 244 5.74 -0.85 4.75
N THR A 245 4.58 -0.93 5.38
CA THR A 245 4.41 -0.98 6.84
C THR A 245 3.82 -2.33 7.23
N PHE A 246 4.67 -3.25 7.66
CA PHE A 246 4.25 -4.55 8.18
C PHE A 246 3.66 -4.42 9.58
N TRP A 247 2.71 -5.27 9.95
CA TRP A 247 2.12 -5.25 11.29
C TRP A 247 1.71 -6.62 11.84
N ASN A 248 1.63 -6.69 13.17
CA ASN A 248 1.14 -7.82 13.94
C ASN A 248 0.23 -7.28 15.06
N GLU A 249 -1.08 -7.52 14.99
CA GLU A 249 -2.04 -6.96 15.95
C GLU A 249 -1.99 -7.62 17.34
N GLU A 250 -1.49 -8.85 17.45
CA GLU A 250 -1.37 -9.55 18.74
C GLU A 250 -0.27 -8.90 19.60
N LYS A 251 0.84 -8.52 18.95
CA LYS A 251 1.98 -7.83 19.58
C LYS A 251 1.85 -6.30 19.60
N GLN A 252 0.86 -5.74 18.90
CA GLN A 252 0.69 -4.30 18.64
C GLN A 252 1.85 -3.66 17.84
N ASP A 253 2.71 -4.49 17.26
CA ASP A 253 3.95 -4.08 16.63
C ASP A 253 3.84 -3.91 15.13
N GLY A 254 4.65 -3.02 14.58
CA GLY A 254 4.87 -2.92 13.15
C GLY A 254 6.29 -2.50 12.80
N LEU A 255 6.70 -2.88 11.60
CA LEU A 255 7.96 -2.53 10.96
C LEU A 255 7.63 -1.64 9.76
N HIS A 256 7.97 -0.37 9.85
CA HIS A 256 7.91 0.55 8.72
C HIS A 256 9.23 0.54 7.96
N ILE A 257 9.14 0.32 6.65
CA ILE A 257 10.22 0.38 5.68
C ILE A 257 9.80 1.39 4.62
N ALA A 258 10.31 2.62 4.69
CA ALA A 258 10.26 3.54 3.55
C ALA A 258 11.44 3.26 2.60
N ALA A 259 11.24 3.42 1.29
CA ALA A 259 12.25 3.12 0.28
C ALA A 259 12.39 4.28 -0.72
N TYR A 260 13.62 4.72 -0.96
CA TYR A 260 13.96 5.86 -1.81
C TYR A 260 15.10 5.51 -2.78
N THR A 261 15.04 5.95 -4.03
CA THR A 261 16.08 5.73 -5.04
C THR A 261 16.42 7.06 -5.75
N ASP A 262 17.41 7.04 -6.63
CA ASP A 262 17.87 8.21 -7.39
C ASP A 262 16.81 8.68 -8.42
N ASP A 263 16.85 9.96 -8.82
CA ASP A 263 15.95 10.48 -9.86
C ASP A 263 16.06 9.68 -11.16
N GLY A 264 14.92 9.29 -11.73
CA GLY A 264 14.85 8.46 -12.94
C GLY A 264 15.05 6.96 -12.71
N ARG A 265 15.08 6.50 -11.45
CA ARG A 265 15.03 5.08 -11.09
C ARG A 265 13.62 4.66 -10.66
N PHE A 266 13.32 3.38 -10.85
CA PHE A 266 12.06 2.76 -10.44
C PHE A 266 12.32 1.76 -9.32
N ILE A 267 11.37 1.62 -8.39
CA ILE A 267 11.37 0.57 -7.37
C ILE A 267 10.10 -0.27 -7.54
N ALA A 268 10.28 -1.58 -7.59
CA ALA A 268 9.20 -2.55 -7.42
C ALA A 268 9.45 -3.42 -6.19
N ALA A 269 8.39 -4.03 -5.66
CA ALA A 269 8.48 -5.05 -4.63
C ALA A 269 7.67 -6.28 -5.03
N LYS A 270 8.14 -7.46 -4.63
CA LYS A 270 7.35 -8.70 -4.67
C LYS A 270 7.28 -9.37 -3.31
N TYR A 271 6.13 -9.96 -3.00
CA TYR A 271 5.83 -10.62 -1.73
C TYR A 271 5.42 -12.07 -2.00
N SER A 272 5.99 -13.03 -1.28
CA SER A 272 5.73 -14.46 -1.50
C SER A 272 6.00 -15.30 -0.24
N GLN A 273 5.67 -16.59 -0.26
CA GLN A 273 6.21 -17.60 0.65
C GLN A 273 7.26 -18.44 -0.09
N ASN A 274 8.39 -18.76 0.54
CA ASN A 274 9.38 -19.69 -0.04
C ASN A 274 9.12 -21.15 0.37
N GLU A 275 9.85 -22.09 -0.24
CA GLU A 275 9.77 -23.54 0.02
C GLU A 275 10.13 -23.96 1.46
N GLN A 276 10.70 -23.05 2.27
CA GLN A 276 10.97 -23.25 3.70
C GLN A 276 9.87 -22.64 4.60
N GLY A 277 8.79 -22.11 4.02
CA GLY A 277 7.67 -21.51 4.72
C GLY A 277 7.87 -20.04 5.11
N ALA A 278 9.06 -19.48 4.89
CA ALA A 278 9.40 -18.11 5.25
C ALA A 278 8.63 -17.10 4.40
N PHE A 279 8.16 -16.02 5.03
CA PHE A 279 7.52 -14.91 4.33
C PHE A 279 8.60 -14.00 3.73
N THR A 280 8.53 -13.79 2.42
CA THR A 280 9.52 -13.02 1.66
C THR A 280 8.94 -11.70 1.19
N SER A 281 9.75 -10.65 1.28
CA SER A 281 9.56 -9.37 0.61
C SER A 281 10.84 -9.07 -0.15
N THR A 282 10.78 -8.81 -1.45
CA THR A 282 11.98 -8.57 -2.26
C THR A 282 11.83 -7.29 -3.07
N HIS A 283 12.77 -6.37 -2.90
CA HIS A 283 12.84 -5.11 -3.62
C HIS A 283 13.71 -5.21 -4.86
N LEU A 284 13.25 -4.62 -5.96
CA LEU A 284 13.94 -4.54 -7.24
C LEU A 284 14.09 -3.06 -7.62
N VAL A 285 15.26 -2.67 -8.13
CA VAL A 285 15.59 -1.27 -8.44
C VAL A 285 16.19 -1.17 -9.84
N THR A 286 15.53 -0.43 -10.74
CA THR A 286 15.71 -0.57 -12.20
C THR A 286 15.79 0.76 -12.94
N ASP A 287 16.27 0.71 -14.19
CA ASP A 287 16.27 1.84 -15.14
C ASP A 287 14.87 2.16 -15.71
N THR A 288 13.94 1.20 -15.66
CA THR A 288 12.56 1.32 -16.18
C THR A 288 11.55 0.67 -15.22
N GLU A 289 10.27 1.08 -15.31
CA GLU A 289 9.15 0.33 -14.69
C GLU A 289 9.14 -1.13 -15.22
N LEU A 290 8.77 -2.10 -14.37
CA LEU A 290 8.89 -3.52 -14.71
C LEU A 290 7.66 -4.05 -15.46
N GLY A 291 7.91 -4.85 -16.49
CA GLY A 291 6.87 -5.66 -17.12
C GLY A 291 6.45 -6.83 -16.23
N GLN A 292 5.19 -7.26 -16.33
CA GLN A 292 4.71 -8.49 -15.69
C GLN A 292 5.11 -9.68 -16.57
N ARG A 293 5.51 -10.81 -15.96
CA ARG A 293 5.98 -12.00 -16.71
C ARG A 293 4.83 -12.77 -17.38
N TYR A 294 3.64 -12.65 -16.83
CA TYR A 294 2.45 -13.39 -17.22
C TYR A 294 1.34 -12.37 -17.53
N HIS A 295 1.16 -12.02 -18.81
CA HIS A 295 0.23 -10.97 -19.24
C HIS A 295 0.34 -9.69 -18.39
N LEU A 296 -0.74 -9.26 -17.71
CA LEU A 296 -0.76 -8.12 -16.78
C LEU A 296 -0.87 -8.57 -15.31
N SER A 297 -0.60 -9.83 -14.98
CA SER A 297 -0.77 -10.41 -13.64
C SER A 297 0.12 -9.75 -12.59
N ARG A 298 -0.50 -9.18 -11.54
CA ARG A 298 0.21 -8.73 -10.32
C ARG A 298 0.34 -9.86 -9.31
N PHE A 299 -0.62 -10.79 -9.29
CA PHE A 299 -0.57 -11.99 -8.48
C PHE A 299 -0.48 -13.24 -9.35
N VAL A 300 0.39 -14.18 -8.99
CA VAL A 300 0.52 -15.49 -9.64
C VAL A 300 0.69 -16.61 -8.63
N HIS A 301 0.00 -17.73 -8.86
CA HIS A 301 0.08 -18.93 -8.02
C HIS A 301 1.30 -19.80 -8.35
N GLY A 302 2.01 -20.29 -7.33
CA GLY A 302 3.10 -21.26 -7.46
C GLY A 302 4.26 -20.83 -8.37
N LYS A 303 4.54 -19.53 -8.46
CA LYS A 303 5.52 -18.88 -9.36
C LYS A 303 6.24 -17.72 -8.66
N ALA A 304 7.54 -17.85 -8.41
CA ALA A 304 8.37 -16.82 -7.74
C ALA A 304 8.69 -15.58 -8.61
N ASP A 305 8.37 -15.65 -9.90
CA ASP A 305 8.87 -14.77 -10.97
C ASP A 305 7.76 -13.90 -11.58
N VAL A 306 7.06 -13.13 -10.74
CA VAL A 306 5.94 -12.25 -11.19
C VAL A 306 6.35 -11.19 -12.21
N PHE A 307 7.59 -10.69 -12.17
CA PHE A 307 8.13 -9.71 -13.11
C PHE A 307 8.89 -10.38 -14.27
N ALA A 308 8.76 -9.80 -15.47
CA ALA A 308 9.46 -10.26 -16.67
C ALA A 308 10.98 -10.05 -16.55
N PRO A 309 11.81 -10.79 -17.31
CA PRO A 309 13.24 -10.47 -17.43
C PRO A 309 13.45 -9.03 -17.92
N PHE A 310 14.50 -8.37 -17.45
CA PHE A 310 14.74 -6.95 -17.69
C PHE A 310 16.23 -6.63 -17.80
N GLU A 311 16.57 -5.48 -18.39
CA GLU A 311 17.94 -4.98 -18.43
C GLU A 311 18.24 -4.00 -17.30
N VAL A 312 19.47 -4.06 -16.78
CA VAL A 312 20.07 -3.00 -15.95
C VAL A 312 21.23 -2.36 -16.70
N LYS A 313 21.36 -1.04 -16.62
CA LYS A 313 22.37 -0.30 -17.38
C LYS A 313 23.69 -0.11 -16.62
N ARG A 314 24.78 -0.07 -17.39
CA ARG A 314 26.12 0.22 -16.88
C ARG A 314 26.13 1.56 -16.14
N GLY A 315 26.50 1.54 -14.87
CA GLY A 315 26.50 2.72 -14.02
C GLY A 315 26.40 2.37 -12.55
N ARG A 316 26.06 3.36 -11.73
CA ARG A 316 25.75 3.19 -10.31
C ARG A 316 24.26 3.45 -10.08
N THR A 317 23.66 2.61 -9.26
CA THR A 317 22.27 2.72 -8.79
C THR A 317 22.28 2.67 -7.27
N GLN A 318 21.56 3.60 -6.62
CA GLN A 318 21.42 3.64 -5.18
C GLN A 318 19.96 3.42 -4.76
N VAL A 319 19.76 2.74 -3.63
CA VAL A 319 18.50 2.72 -2.89
C VAL A 319 18.79 2.94 -1.41
N THR A 320 17.88 3.61 -0.73
CA THR A 320 17.96 3.97 0.69
C THR A 320 16.69 3.55 1.38
N TYR A 321 16.82 2.68 2.38
CA TYR A 321 15.73 2.25 3.25
C TYR A 321 15.77 3.02 4.57
N GLU A 322 14.63 3.56 5.00
CA GLU A 322 14.46 4.08 6.35
C GLU A 322 13.62 3.09 7.15
N LEU A 323 14.25 2.46 8.14
CA LEU A 323 13.67 1.43 9.00
C LEU A 323 13.31 2.04 10.35
N SER A 324 12.06 1.86 10.79
CA SER A 324 11.59 2.26 12.12
C SER A 324 10.52 1.31 12.65
N ARG A 325 10.58 0.99 13.95
CA ARG A 325 9.48 0.32 14.65
C ARG A 325 8.31 1.30 14.81
N ILE A 326 7.09 0.81 14.67
CA ILE A 326 5.86 1.56 14.99
C ILE A 326 4.99 0.80 15.99
N ASN A 327 4.12 1.52 16.71
CA ASN A 327 2.94 0.92 17.34
C ASN A 327 1.79 0.89 16.32
N TYR A 328 1.36 -0.30 15.92
CA TYR A 328 0.28 -0.50 14.95
C TYR A 328 -1.06 0.09 15.44
N PHE A 329 -1.33 0.06 16.75
CA PHE A 329 -2.57 0.59 17.31
C PHE A 329 -2.59 2.12 17.41
N GLU A 330 -1.43 2.77 17.50
CA GLU A 330 -1.32 4.23 17.50
C GLU A 330 -1.36 4.80 16.08
N VAL A 331 -0.57 4.22 15.15
CA VAL A 331 -0.45 4.73 13.77
C VAL A 331 -1.75 4.56 12.98
N TYR A 332 -2.53 3.51 13.27
CA TYR A 332 -3.80 3.24 12.60
C TYR A 332 -5.00 3.32 13.56
N ASP A 333 -4.93 4.15 14.60
CA ASP A 333 -6.11 4.47 15.40
C ASP A 333 -7.22 5.07 14.52
N ARG A 334 -8.47 4.81 14.90
CA ARG A 334 -9.68 5.31 14.23
C ARG A 334 -10.48 6.25 15.13
N GLY A 335 -9.93 6.61 16.29
CA GLY A 335 -10.57 7.43 17.30
C GLY A 335 -11.72 6.71 18.00
N THR A 336 -12.37 7.41 18.92
CA THR A 336 -13.59 6.91 19.57
C THR A 336 -14.77 6.96 18.60
N LEU A 337 -15.35 5.80 18.27
CA LEU A 337 -16.53 5.68 17.41
C LEU A 337 -17.75 5.25 18.25
N PRO A 338 -18.63 6.18 18.70
CA PRO A 338 -19.71 5.86 19.64
C PRO A 338 -20.70 4.83 19.08
N GLY A 339 -20.81 3.67 19.74
CA GLY A 339 -21.71 2.58 19.33
C GLY A 339 -21.19 1.70 18.20
N ILE A 340 -19.92 1.86 17.79
CA ILE A 340 -19.28 1.07 16.72
C ILE A 340 -18.02 0.41 17.31
N ASP A 341 -17.71 -0.82 16.89
CA ASP A 341 -16.46 -1.48 17.27
C ASP A 341 -15.29 -0.86 16.49
N GLN A 342 -14.55 0.03 17.17
CA GLN A 342 -13.35 0.69 16.63
C GLN A 342 -12.23 -0.28 16.22
N THR A 343 -12.14 -1.45 16.88
CA THR A 343 -11.14 -2.48 16.55
C THR A 343 -11.55 -3.16 15.25
N ALA A 344 -12.81 -3.59 15.13
CA ALA A 344 -13.34 -4.18 13.90
C ALA A 344 -13.24 -3.20 12.72
N VAL A 345 -13.50 -1.90 12.92
CA VAL A 345 -13.32 -0.86 11.90
C VAL A 345 -11.86 -0.71 11.48
N ARG A 346 -10.91 -0.65 12.43
CA ARG A 346 -9.47 -0.59 12.10
C ARG A 346 -9.04 -1.80 11.28
N GLU A 347 -9.38 -3.00 11.71
CA GLU A 347 -8.98 -4.23 11.01
C GLU A 347 -9.66 -4.35 9.64
N LEU A 348 -10.94 -3.97 9.50
CA LEU A 348 -11.63 -3.91 8.21
C LEU A 348 -10.95 -2.96 7.23
N LEU A 349 -10.60 -1.75 7.69
CA LEU A 349 -9.95 -0.73 6.88
C LEU A 349 -8.52 -1.13 6.49
N ASN A 350 -7.73 -1.63 7.44
CA ASN A 350 -6.36 -2.06 7.19
C ASN A 350 -6.27 -3.37 6.39
N THR A 351 -7.37 -4.12 6.27
CA THR A 351 -7.45 -5.33 5.44
C THR A 351 -8.34 -5.12 4.20
N THR A 352 -9.62 -5.50 4.26
CA THR A 352 -10.57 -5.44 3.13
C THR A 352 -10.63 -4.07 2.45
N GLY A 353 -10.51 -2.96 3.20
CA GLY A 353 -10.49 -1.60 2.64
C GLY A 353 -9.29 -1.30 1.73
N ARG A 354 -8.17 -2.01 1.88
CA ARG A 354 -6.96 -1.87 1.06
C ARG A 354 -6.77 -2.99 0.05
N TYR A 355 -7.39 -4.14 0.29
CA TYR A 355 -7.33 -5.35 -0.54
C TYR A 355 -7.71 -5.08 -2.02
N GLY A 356 -8.62 -4.15 -2.28
CA GLY A 356 -9.06 -3.76 -3.62
C GLY A 356 -8.01 -3.03 -4.48
N VAL A 357 -6.93 -2.53 -3.88
CA VAL A 357 -5.80 -1.94 -4.63
C VAL A 357 -4.93 -3.07 -5.19
N VAL A 358 -4.81 -3.12 -6.52
CA VAL A 358 -4.02 -4.14 -7.23
C VAL A 358 -2.59 -3.65 -7.49
N ASP A 359 -2.41 -2.36 -7.77
CA ASP A 359 -1.11 -1.77 -8.08
C ASP A 359 -1.18 -0.24 -8.04
N ASN A 360 -0.08 0.43 -8.40
CA ASN A 360 -0.12 1.81 -8.86
C ASN A 360 -1.05 1.95 -10.07
N ARG A 361 -1.88 3.01 -10.08
CA ARG A 361 -2.89 3.31 -11.11
C ARG A 361 -4.01 2.25 -11.23
N ILE A 362 -4.12 1.31 -10.29
CA ILE A 362 -5.15 0.25 -10.29
C ILE A 362 -5.79 0.08 -8.89
N VAL A 363 -6.62 1.05 -8.50
CA VAL A 363 -7.48 1.00 -7.29
C VAL A 363 -8.89 0.49 -7.65
N GLY A 364 -9.30 -0.68 -7.13
CA GLY A 364 -10.63 -1.28 -7.32
C GLY A 364 -11.21 -1.87 -6.01
N ALA A 365 -12.09 -2.88 -6.10
CA ALA A 365 -12.60 -3.63 -4.93
C ALA A 365 -12.43 -5.17 -5.01
N ASN A 366 -12.32 -5.76 -6.20
CA ASN A 366 -12.19 -7.23 -6.37
C ASN A 366 -10.83 -7.76 -5.88
N GLY A 367 -9.79 -6.94 -6.00
CA GLY A 367 -8.51 -7.08 -5.30
C GLY A 367 -7.50 -8.03 -5.92
N TRP A 368 -6.25 -7.90 -5.45
CA TRP A 368 -5.07 -8.36 -6.18
C TRP A 368 -5.00 -9.86 -6.46
N ILE A 369 -5.55 -10.77 -5.64
CA ILE A 369 -5.52 -12.21 -5.97
C ILE A 369 -6.31 -12.54 -7.25
N THR A 370 -7.28 -11.67 -7.59
CA THR A 370 -8.11 -11.81 -8.79
C THR A 370 -7.58 -11.00 -9.97
N ASN A 371 -6.52 -10.20 -9.77
CA ASN A 371 -5.99 -9.25 -10.76
C ASN A 371 -7.07 -8.46 -11.52
N TRP A 372 -8.12 -8.04 -10.81
CA TRP A 372 -9.38 -7.57 -11.39
C TRP A 372 -9.84 -6.22 -10.82
N LYS A 373 -10.48 -5.39 -11.66
CA LYS A 373 -11.30 -4.25 -11.23
C LYS A 373 -12.58 -4.09 -12.07
N CYS A 374 -13.69 -3.80 -11.39
CA CYS A 374 -14.91 -3.25 -11.99
C CYS A 374 -14.86 -1.71 -12.02
N LEU A 375 -15.19 -1.04 -13.14
CA LEU A 375 -15.20 0.43 -13.22
C LEU A 375 -16.56 1.06 -12.81
N HIS A 376 -17.57 0.23 -12.61
CA HIS A 376 -18.93 0.62 -12.22
C HIS A 376 -19.17 0.69 -10.70
N GLU A 377 -18.13 0.59 -9.88
CA GLU A 377 -18.23 0.63 -8.42
C GLU A 377 -18.00 2.08 -7.93
N PRO A 378 -19.05 2.82 -7.48
CA PRO A 378 -18.98 4.27 -7.27
C PRO A 378 -18.33 4.70 -5.94
N PHE A 379 -17.66 3.78 -5.22
CA PHE A 379 -17.32 3.94 -3.80
C PHE A 379 -15.82 3.87 -3.48
N PHE A 380 -14.91 3.78 -4.46
CA PHE A 380 -13.46 3.77 -4.19
C PHE A 380 -13.01 5.06 -3.49
N ALA A 381 -13.53 6.21 -3.91
CA ALA A 381 -13.27 7.47 -3.23
C ALA A 381 -13.75 7.45 -1.77
N GLN A 382 -14.93 6.86 -1.49
CA GLN A 382 -15.47 6.75 -0.14
C GLN A 382 -14.68 5.77 0.75
N ILE A 383 -14.03 4.76 0.16
CA ILE A 383 -13.02 3.93 0.85
C ILE A 383 -11.82 4.79 1.25
N GLY A 384 -11.29 5.63 0.34
CA GLY A 384 -10.19 6.56 0.63
C GLY A 384 -10.47 7.48 1.83
N LEU A 385 -11.70 8.01 1.92
CA LEU A 385 -12.16 8.86 3.01
C LEU A 385 -12.13 8.12 4.36
N ALA A 386 -12.55 6.85 4.39
CA ALA A 386 -12.54 6.03 5.58
C ALA A 386 -11.13 5.53 5.96
N LEU A 387 -10.27 5.26 4.98
CA LEU A 387 -8.85 4.93 5.20
C LEU A 387 -8.07 6.11 5.78
N ASN A 388 -8.42 7.34 5.39
CA ASN A 388 -7.68 8.58 5.68
C ASN A 388 -6.18 8.47 5.33
N ASP A 389 -5.90 8.00 4.12
CA ASP A 389 -4.54 7.69 3.66
C ASP A 389 -4.23 8.42 2.35
N LYS A 390 -3.26 9.34 2.41
CA LYS A 390 -2.75 10.10 1.25
C LYS A 390 -2.21 9.20 0.13
N ASN A 391 -1.66 8.02 0.47
CA ASN A 391 -1.08 7.12 -0.51
C ASN A 391 -2.19 6.46 -1.33
N TYR A 392 -3.32 6.13 -0.68
CA TYR A 392 -4.52 5.64 -1.35
C TYR A 392 -5.15 6.73 -2.22
N THR A 393 -5.34 7.95 -1.70
CA THR A 393 -5.97 9.02 -2.48
C THR A 393 -5.11 9.43 -3.67
N HIS A 394 -3.79 9.56 -3.53
CA HIS A 394 -2.90 9.79 -4.68
C HIS A 394 -3.00 8.67 -5.73
N ASN A 395 -3.02 7.40 -5.30
CA ASN A 395 -3.14 6.26 -6.21
C ASN A 395 -4.53 6.20 -6.90
N LEU A 396 -5.60 6.60 -6.21
CA LEU A 396 -6.94 6.69 -6.81
C LEU A 396 -7.05 7.83 -7.82
N SER A 397 -6.46 9.01 -7.54
CA SER A 397 -6.34 10.07 -8.56
C SER A 397 -5.63 9.54 -9.81
N ALA A 398 -4.45 8.92 -9.65
CA ALA A 398 -3.69 8.36 -10.76
C ALA A 398 -4.40 7.18 -11.48
N THR A 399 -5.25 6.42 -10.77
CA THR A 399 -6.13 5.41 -11.36
C THR A 399 -7.20 6.04 -12.24
N LEU A 400 -7.85 7.10 -11.77
CA LEU A 400 -8.87 7.82 -12.51
C LEU A 400 -8.27 8.58 -13.70
N ASP A 401 -7.04 9.12 -13.58
CA ASP A 401 -6.25 9.65 -14.70
C ASP A 401 -6.05 8.59 -15.79
N GLN A 402 -5.64 7.37 -15.40
CA GLN A 402 -5.48 6.26 -16.34
C GLN A 402 -6.83 5.86 -17.00
N GLU A 403 -7.94 5.90 -16.26
CA GLU A 403 -9.28 5.62 -16.80
C GLU A 403 -9.80 6.71 -17.74
N ARG A 404 -9.48 7.98 -17.47
CA ARG A 404 -9.77 9.11 -18.38
C ARG A 404 -9.15 8.86 -19.75
N ASP A 405 -7.90 8.42 -19.77
CA ASP A 405 -7.06 8.42 -20.96
C ASP A 405 -7.10 7.07 -21.71
N LEU A 406 -7.32 5.95 -21.02
CA LEU A 406 -7.28 4.59 -21.59
C LEU A 406 -8.62 3.84 -21.54
N ALA A 407 -9.52 4.17 -20.60
CA ALA A 407 -10.79 3.46 -20.44
C ALA A 407 -12.01 4.20 -21.04
N MET A 408 -11.86 5.45 -21.51
CA MET A 408 -12.94 6.23 -22.11
C MET A 408 -12.86 6.27 -23.65
N LEU A 409 -13.87 5.69 -24.30
CA LEU A 409 -14.01 5.67 -25.75
C LEU A 409 -14.34 7.05 -26.33
N ALA A 410 -14.14 7.21 -27.64
CA ALA A 410 -14.33 8.48 -28.36
C ALA A 410 -15.74 9.07 -28.23
N ASP A 411 -16.79 8.24 -28.10
CA ASP A 411 -18.18 8.66 -27.95
C ASP A 411 -18.56 9.13 -26.53
N GLY A 412 -17.67 8.94 -25.54
CA GLY A 412 -17.89 9.23 -24.12
C GLY A 412 -18.23 8.01 -23.25
N ARG A 413 -18.29 6.79 -23.81
CA ARG A 413 -18.49 5.58 -23.00
C ARG A 413 -17.22 5.19 -22.23
N VAL A 414 -17.37 4.93 -20.94
CA VAL A 414 -16.36 4.31 -20.06
C VAL A 414 -16.49 2.78 -20.18
N LEU A 415 -15.36 2.10 -20.37
CA LEU A 415 -15.29 0.64 -20.40
C LEU A 415 -15.62 0.04 -19.01
N SER A 416 -16.13 -1.18 -19.00
CA SER A 416 -16.75 -1.77 -17.80
C SER A 416 -15.77 -2.32 -16.75
N ARG A 417 -14.61 -2.79 -17.20
CA ARG A 417 -13.72 -3.70 -16.47
C ARG A 417 -12.25 -3.43 -16.82
N TRP A 418 -11.39 -3.79 -15.88
CA TRP A 418 -9.96 -3.97 -16.05
C TRP A 418 -9.54 -5.35 -15.52
N HIS A 419 -8.66 -6.04 -16.25
CA HIS A 419 -8.11 -7.33 -15.85
C HIS A 419 -6.74 -7.56 -16.53
N ASP A 420 -5.76 -8.12 -15.81
CA ASP A 420 -5.38 -9.52 -16.09
C ASP A 420 -5.13 -9.98 -17.54
N VAL A 421 -6.07 -10.82 -17.97
CA VAL A 421 -6.11 -11.62 -19.19
C VAL A 421 -7.49 -11.53 -19.84
N PRO A 422 -7.64 -11.82 -21.14
CA PRO A 422 -8.96 -12.02 -21.74
C PRO A 422 -9.67 -13.25 -21.15
N GLY A 423 -11.00 -13.28 -21.20
CA GLY A 423 -11.81 -14.42 -20.74
C GLY A 423 -13.30 -14.15 -20.58
N ASP A 424 -13.73 -12.90 -20.40
CA ASP A 424 -15.15 -12.51 -20.29
C ASP A 424 -15.50 -11.20 -21.02
N GLU A 425 -14.66 -10.77 -21.96
CA GLU A 425 -14.92 -9.60 -22.80
C GLU A 425 -16.02 -9.84 -23.84
N ILE A 426 -16.63 -8.75 -24.32
CA ILE A 426 -17.25 -8.74 -25.65
C ILE A 426 -16.12 -8.97 -26.66
N PRO A 427 -16.22 -9.94 -27.59
CA PRO A 427 -15.11 -10.32 -28.46
C PRO A 427 -14.45 -9.13 -29.16
N ASN A 428 -13.11 -9.08 -29.11
CA ASN A 428 -12.26 -8.00 -29.63
C ASN A 428 -12.39 -6.64 -28.91
N THR A 429 -12.88 -6.60 -27.65
CA THR A 429 -12.84 -5.38 -26.81
C THR A 429 -11.76 -5.39 -25.73
N TYR A 430 -11.04 -6.52 -25.55
CA TYR A 430 -9.89 -6.59 -24.66
C TYR A 430 -8.65 -5.92 -25.26
N ASN A 431 -8.00 -5.07 -24.48
CA ASN A 431 -6.74 -4.40 -24.83
C ASN A 431 -5.59 -5.04 -24.04
N GLU A 432 -4.68 -5.74 -24.74
CA GLU A 432 -3.56 -6.47 -24.11
C GLU A 432 -2.50 -5.58 -23.46
N GLU A 433 -2.40 -4.30 -23.86
CA GLU A 433 -1.44 -3.34 -23.30
C GLU A 433 -1.95 -2.69 -22.01
N THR A 434 -3.28 -2.54 -21.87
CA THR A 434 -3.88 -1.74 -20.79
C THR A 434 -4.81 -2.53 -19.86
N GLY A 435 -5.32 -3.68 -20.30
CA GLY A 435 -6.24 -4.54 -19.55
C GLY A 435 -7.69 -4.05 -19.50
N TYR A 436 -8.05 -2.91 -20.10
CA TYR A 436 -9.43 -2.38 -20.09
C TYR A 436 -10.32 -2.98 -21.19
N TYR A 437 -11.60 -3.24 -20.87
CA TYR A 437 -12.56 -3.87 -21.80
C TYR A 437 -14.05 -3.73 -21.42
N GLU A 438 -14.92 -4.14 -22.34
CA GLU A 438 -16.38 -4.20 -22.18
C GLU A 438 -16.84 -5.64 -21.88
N ALA A 439 -17.67 -5.84 -20.86
CA ALA A 439 -18.04 -7.16 -20.38
C ALA A 439 -19.02 -7.90 -21.30
N MET A 440 -18.87 -9.22 -21.47
CA MET A 440 -19.79 -10.11 -22.19
C MET A 440 -21.23 -10.09 -21.66
N TRP A 441 -21.45 -9.50 -20.48
CA TRP A 441 -22.76 -9.32 -19.87
C TRP A 441 -23.55 -8.15 -20.50
N GLY A 442 -22.91 -7.35 -21.34
CA GLY A 442 -23.47 -6.17 -22.01
C GLY A 442 -22.85 -4.87 -21.49
N TYR A 443 -23.14 -3.76 -22.20
CA TYR A 443 -22.60 -2.44 -21.87
C TYR A 443 -22.98 -2.05 -20.44
N THR A 444 -21.99 -1.98 -19.55
CA THR A 444 -22.24 -1.77 -18.12
C THR A 444 -22.40 -0.27 -17.85
N ILE A 445 -23.62 0.25 -18.08
CA ILE A 445 -23.95 1.68 -18.05
C ILE A 445 -23.56 2.35 -16.72
N ASP A 446 -23.59 1.60 -15.62
CA ASP A 446 -23.15 2.04 -14.29
C ASP A 446 -21.67 2.48 -14.23
N SER A 447 -20.85 2.16 -15.24
CA SER A 447 -19.47 2.67 -15.37
C SER A 447 -19.43 4.18 -15.67
N GLN A 448 -20.47 4.72 -16.33
CA GLN A 448 -20.59 6.16 -16.59
C GLN A 448 -20.73 6.93 -15.27
N THR A 449 -21.61 6.46 -14.38
CA THR A 449 -21.85 7.09 -13.07
C THR A 449 -20.75 6.74 -12.08
N GLY A 450 -20.24 5.50 -12.08
CA GLY A 450 -19.11 5.07 -11.27
C GLY A 450 -17.87 5.95 -11.43
N TYR A 451 -17.46 6.24 -12.67
CA TYR A 451 -16.36 7.15 -12.96
C TYR A 451 -16.61 8.58 -12.45
N VAL A 452 -17.78 9.15 -12.74
CA VAL A 452 -18.12 10.54 -12.37
C VAL A 452 -18.26 10.72 -10.85
N ILE A 453 -18.87 9.76 -10.14
CA ILE A 453 -19.01 9.79 -8.68
C ILE A 453 -17.64 9.68 -8.02
N ASN A 454 -16.80 8.70 -8.43
CA ASN A 454 -15.45 8.59 -7.88
C ASN A 454 -14.63 9.85 -8.15
N ALA A 455 -14.71 10.46 -9.34
CA ALA A 455 -14.00 11.71 -9.62
C ALA A 455 -14.46 12.89 -8.74
N SER A 456 -15.78 13.03 -8.52
CA SER A 456 -16.34 14.08 -7.66
C SER A 456 -15.97 13.90 -6.19
N GLU A 457 -16.09 12.67 -5.67
CA GLU A 457 -15.79 12.31 -4.28
C GLU A 457 -14.28 12.34 -4.00
N GLN A 458 -13.44 12.04 -5.00
CA GLN A 458 -11.99 12.19 -4.93
C GLN A 458 -11.58 13.66 -4.85
N PHE A 459 -12.16 14.53 -5.68
CA PHE A 459 -11.94 15.98 -5.57
C PHE A 459 -12.39 16.54 -4.21
N GLN A 460 -13.52 16.04 -3.67
CA GLN A 460 -14.02 16.43 -2.35
C GLN A 460 -13.06 16.06 -1.20
N GLN A 461 -12.13 15.12 -1.41
CA GLN A 461 -11.08 14.76 -0.44
C GLN A 461 -9.77 15.50 -0.67
N THR A 462 -9.31 15.62 -1.93
CA THR A 462 -8.00 16.20 -2.25
C THR A 462 -8.03 17.73 -2.31
N GLY A 463 -9.17 18.32 -2.70
CA GLY A 463 -9.29 19.73 -3.03
C GLY A 463 -8.52 20.15 -4.28
N ASP A 464 -8.02 19.19 -5.08
CA ASP A 464 -7.17 19.50 -6.25
C ASP A 464 -8.01 20.00 -7.44
N VAL A 465 -8.02 21.33 -7.58
CA VAL A 465 -8.77 22.04 -8.62
C VAL A 465 -8.14 21.86 -10.01
N ASP A 466 -6.83 21.63 -10.12
CA ASP A 466 -6.16 21.46 -11.42
C ASP A 466 -6.30 20.02 -11.93
N TRP A 467 -6.29 19.04 -11.04
CA TRP A 467 -6.75 17.68 -11.34
C TRP A 467 -8.24 17.65 -11.72
N LEU A 468 -9.14 18.32 -10.97
CA LEU A 468 -10.55 18.40 -11.38
C LEU A 468 -10.74 19.04 -12.78
N ARG A 469 -9.90 20.03 -13.14
CA ARG A 469 -9.93 20.67 -14.47
C ARG A 469 -9.56 19.70 -15.60
N SER A 470 -8.61 18.79 -15.41
CA SER A 470 -8.29 17.76 -16.42
C SER A 470 -9.40 16.72 -16.56
N HIS A 471 -10.10 16.40 -15.47
CA HIS A 471 -11.25 15.48 -15.45
C HIS A 471 -12.57 16.08 -15.95
N LYS A 472 -12.69 17.41 -16.05
CA LYS A 472 -13.94 18.08 -16.46
C LYS A 472 -14.52 17.51 -17.75
N ASN A 473 -13.71 17.41 -18.81
CA ASN A 473 -14.23 17.03 -20.13
C ASN A 473 -14.60 15.54 -20.24
N SER A 474 -13.90 14.64 -19.55
CA SER A 474 -14.27 13.23 -19.49
C SER A 474 -15.55 13.03 -18.69
N CYS A 475 -15.70 13.70 -17.53
CA CYS A 475 -16.95 13.66 -16.77
C CYS A 475 -18.14 14.20 -17.57
N GLU A 476 -17.98 15.33 -18.30
CA GLU A 476 -19.02 15.84 -19.21
C GLU A 476 -19.36 14.82 -20.31
N ARG A 477 -18.37 14.25 -21.00
CA ARG A 477 -18.60 13.25 -22.06
C ARG A 477 -19.28 11.98 -21.54
N ALA A 478 -18.96 11.56 -20.32
CA ALA A 478 -19.59 10.41 -19.67
C ALA A 478 -21.07 10.66 -19.36
N LEU A 479 -21.41 11.86 -18.89
CA LEU A 479 -22.79 12.29 -18.63
C LEU A 479 -23.56 12.53 -19.94
N ASP A 480 -22.97 13.18 -20.94
CA ASP A 480 -23.56 13.38 -22.26
C ASP A 480 -23.92 12.05 -22.94
N TRP A 481 -23.16 10.98 -22.69
CA TRP A 481 -23.48 9.63 -23.16
C TRP A 481 -24.75 9.07 -22.51
N LEU A 482 -24.98 9.32 -21.23
CA LEU A 482 -26.24 8.97 -20.54
C LEU A 482 -27.40 9.84 -21.03
N ILE A 483 -27.20 11.15 -21.13
CA ILE A 483 -28.24 12.13 -21.51
C ILE A 483 -28.78 11.84 -22.92
N ARG A 484 -27.90 11.44 -23.87
CA ARG A 484 -28.30 10.99 -25.23
C ARG A 484 -29.20 9.74 -25.24
N ARG A 485 -29.40 9.06 -24.10
CA ARG A 485 -30.26 7.88 -23.95
C ARG A 485 -31.58 8.16 -23.23
N ASP A 486 -31.78 9.36 -22.69
CA ASP A 486 -33.10 9.82 -22.24
C ASP A 486 -33.94 10.22 -23.46
N THR A 487 -34.57 9.21 -24.08
CA THR A 487 -35.30 9.38 -25.35
C THR A 487 -36.67 10.03 -25.20
N ASN A 488 -37.15 10.25 -23.97
CA ASN A 488 -38.47 10.83 -23.69
C ASN A 488 -38.43 12.08 -22.77
N GLY A 489 -37.26 12.46 -22.28
CA GLY A 489 -37.03 13.70 -21.51
C GLY A 489 -37.45 13.60 -20.04
N ASN A 490 -37.40 12.41 -19.44
CA ASN A 490 -37.85 12.20 -18.06
C ASN A 490 -36.74 12.34 -16.99
N GLY A 491 -35.48 12.46 -17.40
CA GLY A 491 -34.30 12.52 -16.54
C GLY A 491 -33.62 11.16 -16.25
N ILE A 492 -34.04 10.09 -16.91
CA ILE A 492 -33.54 8.72 -16.76
C ILE A 492 -33.10 8.19 -18.13
N PHE A 493 -31.94 7.54 -18.19
CA PHE A 493 -31.47 6.88 -19.41
C PHE A 493 -32.23 5.57 -19.66
N GLU A 494 -32.58 5.31 -20.91
CA GLU A 494 -33.19 4.02 -21.27
C GLU A 494 -32.13 2.90 -21.35
N MET A 495 -32.49 1.69 -20.93
CA MET A 495 -31.63 0.50 -21.01
C MET A 495 -31.49 -0.01 -22.45
N VAL A 496 -30.41 -0.77 -22.75
CA VAL A 496 -30.24 -1.41 -24.08
C VAL A 496 -31.25 -2.53 -24.30
N ASN A 497 -31.58 -3.27 -23.24
CA ASN A 497 -32.54 -4.38 -23.27
C ASN A 497 -33.85 -3.94 -22.61
N ASN A 498 -34.98 -4.19 -23.28
CA ASN A 498 -36.32 -3.92 -22.77
C ASN A 498 -36.75 -4.96 -21.71
N ASN A 499 -36.16 -6.17 -21.74
CA ASN A 499 -36.49 -7.23 -20.80
C ASN A 499 -35.39 -8.29 -20.62
N ILE A 500 -35.46 -9.04 -19.52
CA ILE A 500 -34.47 -10.05 -19.10
C ILE A 500 -34.38 -11.32 -19.96
N ALA A 501 -35.22 -11.49 -20.98
CA ALA A 501 -35.20 -12.63 -21.91
C ALA A 501 -34.65 -12.27 -23.29
N GLU A 502 -34.32 -11.00 -23.54
CA GLU A 502 -33.51 -10.61 -24.70
C GLU A 502 -32.08 -11.16 -24.54
N LYS A 503 -31.41 -11.44 -25.68
CA LYS A 503 -30.06 -12.00 -25.66
C LYS A 503 -29.08 -11.03 -25.00
N LYS A 504 -28.05 -11.61 -24.37
CA LYS A 504 -26.79 -10.91 -24.07
C LYS A 504 -26.05 -10.63 -25.38
N ALA A 505 -25.17 -9.63 -25.34
CA ALA A 505 -24.40 -9.15 -26.50
C ALA A 505 -23.55 -10.26 -27.14
#